data_AF-A0A562BT36-F1
#
_entry.id   AF-A0A562BT36-F1
#
_cell.length_a   1.000
_cell.length_b   1.000
_cell.length_c   1.000
_cell.angle_alpha   90.00
_cell.angle_beta   90.00
_cell.angle_gamma   90.00
#
_symmetry.space_group_name_H-M   'P 1'
#
loop_
_entity.id
_entity.type
_entity.pdbx_description
1 polymer ?
#
loop_
_entity_poly.entity_id
_entity_poly.type
_entity_poly.pdbx_seq_one_letter_code
_entity_poly.pdbx_strand_id
1 'polypeptide(L)'
;MPLGDIRSVFLPFAVERQPDGRYAILNREYKPVGFWTRSHVTYEDFPVLVKLKGLTPARAAKISYEGKTDTNCIYLYHDGCIPTASAANMTAYLKRLAVLAALQIEGVAPYERLSRAMPGGQAHDEAA
;
A
#
# COMPACT_ATOMS: atom_id res chain seq x y z
N MET A 1 4.86 14.17 -10.00
CA MET A 1 5.07 13.87 -11.45
C MET A 1 3.69 13.72 -12.08
N PRO A 2 3.50 13.69 -13.41
CA PRO A 2 2.14 13.64 -13.92
C PRO A 2 1.49 12.27 -13.64
N LEU A 3 0.23 12.30 -13.20
CA LEU A 3 -0.72 11.17 -13.15
C LEU A 3 -1.09 10.67 -14.56
N GLY A 4 -0.10 10.54 -15.45
CA GLY A 4 -0.29 10.27 -16.88
C GLY A 4 -0.10 8.81 -17.27
N ASP A 5 0.36 7.96 -16.35
CA ASP A 5 0.65 6.55 -16.63
C ASP A 5 0.16 5.62 -15.50
N ILE A 6 -0.19 4.39 -15.86
CA ILE A 6 -0.72 3.37 -14.95
C ILE A 6 0.27 3.04 -13.82
N ARG A 7 1.58 3.03 -14.12
CA ARG A 7 2.62 2.75 -13.12
C ARG A 7 2.65 3.87 -12.05
N SER A 8 2.42 5.12 -12.42
CA SER A 8 2.38 6.23 -11.45
C SER A 8 1.18 6.17 -10.50
N VAL A 9 0.03 5.64 -10.93
CA VAL A 9 -1.24 5.67 -10.18
C VAL A 9 -1.54 4.37 -9.45
N PHE A 10 -1.27 3.23 -10.09
CA PHE A 10 -1.75 1.92 -9.66
C PHE A 10 -0.65 0.95 -9.22
N LEU A 11 0.63 1.33 -9.37
CA LEU A 11 1.71 0.54 -8.76
C LEU A 11 2.15 1.14 -7.43
N PRO A 12 2.34 0.30 -6.39
CA PRO A 12 2.96 0.72 -5.14
C PRO A 12 4.32 1.39 -5.37
N PHE A 13 4.43 2.62 -4.91
CA PHE A 13 5.65 3.43 -4.92
C PHE A 13 6.30 3.46 -3.54
N ALA A 14 5.50 3.73 -2.51
CA ALA A 14 5.97 3.84 -1.14
C ALA A 14 5.02 3.15 -0.15
N VAL A 15 5.56 2.72 0.99
CA VAL A 15 4.82 2.27 2.16
C VAL A 15 5.18 3.20 3.30
N GLU A 16 4.21 3.95 3.80
CA GLU A 16 4.44 5.03 4.76
C GLU A 16 3.68 4.78 6.06
N ARG A 17 4.41 4.79 7.18
CA ARG A 17 3.87 4.61 8.52
C ARG A 17 3.27 5.92 9.02
N GLN A 18 2.02 5.85 9.47
CA GLN A 18 1.30 6.96 10.08
C GLN A 18 1.55 7.02 11.60
N PRO A 19 1.25 8.16 12.27
CA PRO A 19 1.50 8.35 13.70
C PRO A 19 0.86 7.27 14.60
N ASP A 20 -0.27 6.72 14.19
CA ASP A 20 -0.97 5.64 14.91
C ASP A 20 -0.39 4.23 14.68
N GLY A 21 0.69 4.14 13.90
CA GLY A 21 1.41 2.92 13.58
C GLY A 21 0.83 2.09 12.44
N ARG A 22 -0.29 2.50 11.82
CA ARG A 22 -0.79 1.92 10.57
C ARG A 22 0.05 2.41 9.38
N TYR A 23 -0.13 1.77 8.24
CA TYR A 23 0.60 2.05 7.01
C TYR A 23 -0.35 2.40 5.89
N ALA A 24 0.02 3.40 5.09
CA ALA A 24 -0.55 3.67 3.78
C ALA A 24 0.35 3.06 2.70
N ILE A 25 -0.24 2.39 1.72
CA ILE A 25 0.45 1.97 0.50
C ILE A 25 0.16 3.04 -0.55
N LEU A 26 1.20 3.74 -0.99
CA LEU A 26 1.10 4.96 -1.78
C LEU A 26 1.59 4.75 -3.21
N ASN A 27 1.00 5.49 -4.14
CA ASN A 27 1.44 5.63 -5.52
C ASN A 27 2.48 6.76 -5.67
N ARG A 28 2.94 7.04 -6.90
CA ARG A 28 4.06 7.99 -7.14
C ARG A 28 3.76 9.43 -6.72
N GLU A 29 2.47 9.77 -6.59
CA GLU A 29 1.97 11.07 -6.15
C GLU A 29 1.63 11.10 -4.65
N TYR A 30 2.08 10.11 -3.88
CA TYR A 30 1.81 10.01 -2.44
C TYR A 30 0.31 10.00 -2.14
N LYS A 31 -0.46 9.28 -2.99
CA LYS A 31 -1.87 8.98 -2.76
C LYS A 31 -2.02 7.48 -2.52
N PRO A 32 -3.01 7.04 -1.74
CA PRO A 32 -3.30 5.61 -1.62
C PRO A 32 -3.39 4.96 -3.01
N VAL A 33 -2.79 3.78 -3.20
CA VAL A 33 -2.82 3.08 -4.49
C VAL A 33 -4.27 2.93 -4.97
N GLY A 34 -4.53 3.33 -6.21
CA GLY A 34 -5.87 3.38 -6.79
C GLY A 34 -6.52 4.77 -6.76
N PHE A 35 -6.04 5.71 -5.95
CA PHE A 35 -6.53 7.08 -5.96
C PHE A 35 -5.90 7.86 -7.13
N TRP A 36 -6.74 8.32 -8.05
CA TRP A 36 -6.35 9.16 -9.18
C TRP A 36 -6.84 10.59 -8.98
N THR A 37 -6.13 11.35 -8.14
CA THR A 37 -6.49 12.74 -7.82
C THR A 37 -5.25 13.58 -7.55
N ARG A 38 -5.37 14.89 -7.81
CA ARG A 38 -4.37 15.90 -7.44
C ARG A 38 -4.67 16.57 -6.10
N SER A 39 -5.86 16.34 -5.54
CA SER A 39 -6.27 16.93 -4.27
C SER A 39 -5.42 16.42 -3.11
N HIS A 40 -5.33 17.21 -2.04
CA HIS A 40 -4.83 16.72 -0.77
C HIS A 40 -5.73 15.57 -0.27
N VAL A 41 -5.11 14.54 0.30
CA VAL A 41 -5.81 13.36 0.82
C VAL A 41 -5.28 13.13 2.23
N THR A 42 -6.16 13.28 3.22
CA THR A 42 -5.93 12.84 4.58
C THR A 42 -6.22 11.34 4.64
N TYR A 43 -5.24 10.51 4.96
CA TYR A 43 -5.38 9.06 4.80
C TYR A 43 -6.40 8.47 5.79
N GLU A 44 -6.53 9.07 6.96
CA GLU A 44 -7.43 8.68 8.04
C GLU A 44 -8.91 8.75 7.64
N ASP A 45 -9.24 9.62 6.68
CA ASP A 45 -10.60 9.79 6.16
C ASP A 45 -11.04 8.61 5.28
N PHE A 46 -10.11 7.70 4.94
CA PHE A 46 -10.35 6.57 4.05
C PHE A 46 -9.94 5.23 4.68
N PRO A 47 -10.58 4.11 4.28
CA PRO A 47 -10.24 2.77 4.74
C PRO A 47 -8.94 2.20 4.13
N VAL A 48 -7.89 3.02 4.01
CA VAL A 48 -6.64 2.70 3.31
C VAL A 48 -5.47 2.42 4.25
N LEU A 49 -5.63 2.75 5.53
CA LEU A 49 -4.62 2.54 6.56
C LEU A 49 -4.73 1.16 7.19
N VAL A 50 -3.66 0.38 7.09
CA VAL A 50 -3.61 -1.03 7.55
C VAL A 50 -2.46 -1.27 8.52
N LYS A 51 -2.64 -2.20 9.46
CA LYS A 51 -1.53 -2.72 10.25
C LYS A 51 -0.85 -3.84 9.47
N LEU A 52 0.45 -3.69 9.20
CA LEU A 52 1.23 -4.70 8.48
C LEU A 52 1.91 -5.66 9.46
N LYS A 53 1.41 -6.89 9.52
CA LYS A 53 2.00 -7.97 10.29
C LYS A 53 3.18 -8.59 9.54
N GLY A 54 4.29 -8.74 10.27
CA GLY A 54 5.52 -9.32 9.74
C GLY A 54 6.36 -8.33 8.94
N LEU A 55 6.09 -7.02 9.02
CA LEU A 55 7.04 -6.00 8.56
C LEU A 55 8.14 -5.83 9.61
N THR A 56 9.33 -6.33 9.30
CA THR A 56 10.53 -6.22 10.15
C THR A 56 11.58 -5.37 9.45
N PRO A 57 12.59 -4.81 10.15
CA PRO A 57 13.69 -4.06 9.52
C PRO A 57 14.38 -4.85 8.39
N ALA A 58 14.55 -6.16 8.56
CA ALA A 58 15.13 -7.04 7.53
C ALA A 58 14.23 -7.20 6.29
N ARG A 59 12.91 -7.22 6.46
CA ARG A 59 11.96 -7.22 5.33
C ARG A 59 11.84 -5.83 4.70
N ALA A 60 11.88 -4.76 5.48
CA ALA A 60 11.92 -3.39 4.99
C ALA A 60 13.13 -3.17 4.07
N ALA A 61 14.32 -3.64 4.45
CA ALA A 61 15.50 -3.61 3.60
C ALA A 61 15.32 -4.35 2.26
N LYS A 62 14.58 -5.46 2.25
CA LYS A 62 14.28 -6.20 1.01
C LYS A 62 13.24 -5.52 0.12
N ILE A 63 12.36 -4.69 0.69
CA ILE A 63 11.34 -3.93 -0.05
C ILE A 63 11.92 -2.60 -0.54
N SER A 64 12.80 -1.97 0.25
CA SER A 64 13.44 -0.70 -0.07
C SER A 64 14.33 -0.81 -1.30
N TYR A 65 14.20 0.14 -2.24
CA TYR A 65 15.12 0.21 -3.38
C TYR A 65 16.56 0.51 -2.94
N GLU A 66 16.73 1.19 -1.81
CA GLU A 66 18.03 1.55 -1.22
C GLU A 66 18.58 0.47 -0.28
N GLY A 67 17.80 -0.56 0.05
CA GLY A 67 18.20 -1.53 1.06
C GLY A 67 18.07 -1.01 2.51
N LYS A 68 17.35 0.09 2.75
CA LYS A 68 17.20 0.70 4.07
C LYS A 68 16.34 -0.15 5.00
N THR A 69 16.77 -0.26 6.26
CA THR A 69 16.04 -0.98 7.32
C THR A 69 14.96 -0.15 8.00
N ASP A 70 14.82 1.12 7.64
CA ASP A 70 13.79 2.02 8.18
C ASP A 70 12.39 1.54 7.80
N THR A 71 11.51 1.45 8.79
CA THR A 71 10.11 1.05 8.60
C THR A 71 9.17 2.24 8.50
N ASN A 72 9.63 3.48 8.64
CA ASN A 72 8.73 4.65 8.59
C ASN A 72 8.33 5.02 7.17
N CYS A 73 9.25 4.97 6.21
CA CYS A 73 8.96 5.21 4.80
C CYS A 73 9.82 4.31 3.92
N ILE A 74 9.17 3.39 3.20
CA ILE A 74 9.84 2.38 2.37
C ILE A 74 9.47 2.59 0.91
N TYR A 75 10.44 3.02 0.11
CA TYR A 75 10.26 3.22 -1.33
C TYR A 75 10.63 1.96 -2.12
N LEU A 76 9.76 1.52 -3.04
CA LEU A 76 9.99 0.35 -3.89
C LEU A 76 10.84 0.68 -5.13
N TYR A 77 10.81 1.94 -5.56
CA TYR A 77 11.60 2.46 -6.67
C TYR A 77 11.78 3.99 -6.53
N HIS A 78 12.63 4.58 -7.38
CA HIS A 78 12.80 6.04 -7.51
C HIS A 78 13.02 6.40 -8.99
N ASP A 79 13.32 7.67 -9.26
CA ASP A 79 13.46 8.19 -10.63
C ASP A 79 14.65 7.59 -11.41
N GLY A 80 15.63 7.01 -10.72
CA GLY A 80 16.75 6.29 -11.34
C GLY A 80 16.50 4.79 -11.57
N CYS A 81 15.42 4.22 -11.02
CA CYS A 81 15.05 2.81 -11.27
C CYS A 81 13.56 2.62 -11.57
N ILE A 82 13.01 3.49 -12.43
CA ILE A 82 11.62 3.43 -12.88
C ILE A 82 11.32 2.03 -13.45
N PRO A 83 10.29 1.30 -12.94
CA PRO A 83 10.01 -0.07 -13.35
C PRO A 83 9.87 -0.25 -14.87
N THR A 84 9.23 0.69 -15.55
CA THR A 84 8.95 0.63 -16.99
C THR A 84 10.11 1.11 -17.87
N ALA A 85 11.18 1.66 -17.29
CA ALA A 85 12.31 2.16 -18.07
C ALA A 85 13.23 1.05 -18.59
N SER A 86 13.23 -0.13 -17.95
CA SER A 86 14.00 -1.30 -18.42
C SER A 86 13.49 -2.61 -17.81
N ALA A 87 13.79 -3.74 -18.45
CA ALA A 87 13.46 -5.06 -17.92
C ALA A 87 14.17 -5.35 -16.58
N ALA A 88 15.38 -4.83 -16.40
CA ALA A 88 16.14 -4.95 -15.15
C ALA A 88 15.43 -4.20 -14.01
N ASN A 89 14.95 -2.98 -14.25
CA ASN A 89 14.21 -2.21 -13.27
C ASN A 89 12.89 -2.89 -12.90
N MET A 90 12.12 -3.37 -13.89
CA MET A 90 10.88 -4.10 -13.64
C MET A 90 11.14 -5.34 -12.79
N THR A 91 12.20 -6.10 -13.09
CA THR A 91 12.57 -7.31 -12.33
C THR A 91 12.93 -6.98 -10.88
N ALA A 92 13.73 -5.93 -10.65
CA ALA A 92 14.07 -5.48 -9.31
C ALA A 92 12.84 -5.01 -8.52
N TYR A 93 11.95 -4.28 -9.18
CA TYR A 93 10.68 -3.83 -8.61
C TYR A 93 9.77 -5.01 -8.24
N LEU A 94 9.56 -5.97 -9.14
CA LEU A 94 8.72 -7.14 -8.87
C LEU A 94 9.24 -8.00 -7.72
N LYS A 95 10.56 -8.12 -7.57
CA LYS A 95 11.17 -8.80 -6.41
C LYS A 95 10.81 -8.12 -5.09
N ARG A 96 10.87 -6.78 -5.04
CA ARG A 96 10.48 -5.99 -3.86
C ARG A 96 8.98 -6.09 -3.59
N LEU A 97 8.17 -5.97 -4.66
CA LEU A 97 6.72 -6.10 -4.60
C LEU A 97 6.29 -7.48 -4.08
N ALA A 98 6.97 -8.56 -4.48
CA ALA A 98 6.70 -9.91 -3.98
C ALA A 98 6.91 -10.02 -2.46
N VAL A 99 7.93 -9.34 -1.90
CA VAL A 99 8.15 -9.29 -0.45
C VAL A 99 7.05 -8.50 0.26
N LEU A 100 6.63 -7.36 -0.31
CA LEU A 100 5.51 -6.57 0.22
C LEU A 100 4.19 -7.35 0.19
N ALA A 101 3.89 -8.02 -0.93
CA ALA A 101 2.67 -8.80 -1.12
C ALA A 101 2.57 -10.03 -0.21
N ALA A 102 3.70 -10.52 0.31
CA ALA A 102 3.75 -11.63 1.27
C ALA A 102 3.51 -11.19 2.74
N LEU A 103 3.34 -9.90 3.01
CA LEU A 103 2.95 -9.41 4.33
C LEU A 103 1.46 -9.72 4.61
N GLN A 104 1.10 -9.75 5.89
CA GLN A 104 -0.28 -9.95 6.31
C GLN A 104 -0.86 -8.64 6.82
N ILE A 105 -2.16 -8.42 6.60
CA ILE A 105 -2.90 -7.33 7.24
C ILE A 105 -3.43 -7.85 8.57
N GLU A 106 -3.23 -7.10 9.65
CA GLU A 106 -3.82 -7.39 10.96
C GLU A 106 -5.20 -6.72 11.09
N GLY A 107 -6.20 -7.52 11.46
CA GLY A 107 -7.58 -7.07 11.67
C GLY A 107 -8.55 -7.56 10.59
N VAL A 108 -9.77 -7.03 10.64
CA VAL A 108 -10.83 -7.29 9.66
C VAL A 108 -10.99 -6.10 8.72
N ALA A 109 -11.47 -6.36 7.50
CA ALA A 109 -11.77 -5.29 6.56
C ALA A 109 -12.82 -4.33 7.15
N PRO A 110 -12.75 -3.01 6.88
CA PRO A 110 -13.63 -2.03 7.52
C PRO A 110 -15.14 -2.28 7.32
N TYR A 111 -15.55 -2.90 6.20
CA TYR A 111 -16.97 -3.26 5.99
C TYR A 111 -17.45 -4.35 6.98
N GLU A 112 -16.57 -5.27 7.39
CA GLU A 112 -16.87 -6.32 8.38
C GLU A 112 -16.93 -5.79 9.81
N ARG A 113 -16.34 -4.59 10.04
CA ARG A 113 -16.44 -3.92 11.33
C ARG A 113 -17.81 -3.26 11.52
N LEU A 114 -18.38 -2.72 10.44
CA LEU A 114 -19.72 -2.11 10.47
C LEU A 114 -20.83 -3.16 10.68
N SER A 115 -20.72 -4.33 10.04
CA SER A 115 -21.71 -5.41 10.22
C SER A 115 -21.71 -6.01 11.63
N ARG A 116 -20.58 -5.99 12.34
CA ARG A 116 -20.46 -6.49 13.73
C ARG A 116 -20.86 -5.46 14.80
N ALA A 117 -20.88 -4.17 14.47
CA ALA A 117 -21.21 -3.10 15.40
C ALA A 117 -22.73 -2.78 15.45
N MET A 118 -23.53 -3.38 14.56
CA MET A 118 -24.98 -3.23 14.57
C MET A 118 -25.62 -4.44 15.27
N PRO A 119 -26.29 -4.27 16.43
CA PRO A 119 -27.08 -5.35 17.02
C PRO A 119 -28.33 -5.55 16.16
N GLY A 120 -28.36 -6.61 15.34
CA GLY A 120 -29.56 -7.04 14.61
C GLY A 120 -29.42 -7.31 13.10
N GLY A 121 -28.24 -7.59 12.56
CA GLY A 121 -28.10 -7.92 11.13
C GLY A 121 -28.39 -9.38 10.81
N GLN A 122 -29.64 -9.71 10.44
CA GLN A 122 -29.92 -10.92 9.67
C GLN A 122 -29.14 -10.86 8.36
N ALA A 123 -28.42 -11.94 8.05
CA ALA A 123 -27.91 -12.18 6.71
C ALA A 123 -29.11 -12.30 5.78
N HIS A 124 -29.28 -11.36 4.86
CA HIS A 124 -30.09 -11.61 3.68
C HIS A 124 -29.30 -12.58 2.80
N ASP A 125 -29.53 -13.87 3.02
CA ASP A 125 -29.63 -14.81 1.93
C ASP A 125 -30.74 -14.29 1.03
N GLU A 126 -30.40 -13.95 -0.21
CA GLU A 126 -31.36 -14.10 -1.30
C GLU A 126 -30.59 -14.41 -2.58
N ALA A 127 -30.66 -15.69 -2.92
CA ALA A 127 -30.47 -16.19 -4.26
C ALA A 127 -31.62 -15.70 -5.15
N ALA A 128 -31.27 -15.19 -6.34
CA ALA A 128 -31.98 -15.38 -7.61
C ALA A 128 -31.09 -14.86 -8.75
#